data_AF-A0A957TIF4-F1
#
_entry.id   AF-A0A957TIF4-F1
#
_cell.length_a   1.000
_cell.length_b   1.000
_cell.length_c   1.000
_cell.angle_alpha   90.00
_cell.angle_beta   90.00
_cell.angle_gamma   90.00
#
_symmetry.space_group_name_H-M   'P 1'
#
loop_
_entity.id
_entity.type
_entity.pdbx_description
1 polymer ?
#
loop_
_entity_poly.entity_id
_entity_poly.type
_entity_poly.pdbx_seq_one_letter_code
_entity_poly.pdbx_strand_id
1 'polypeptide(L)'
;MRFQDLHQAKPSKTSQQRHLAEMVDLIRKHRGSNQTALLTELNPKVRGSTNYYRTCTAKKVFDRALRAPDSEMHWKLLRWAKRQHSHKHYGWCRERYWQRKRERLDFCDTNATLIKYTDAKIRRHVKVTGIKSPFDGDWAYWLPRLHRDPSLSERVVLLLNRQKCKCGKCGLRFRSDDLLEVHHKDRNRQNNQLSNLELLYGHCHDKVHRELCS
;
A
#
# COMPACT_ATOMS: atom_id res chain seq x y z
N MET A 1 30.74 -5.64 -5.90
CA MET A 1 30.57 -4.36 -5.17
C MET A 1 29.21 -4.41 -4.45
N ARG A 2 29.21 -4.50 -3.11
CA ARG A 2 27.99 -4.67 -2.30
C ARG A 2 27.27 -3.33 -2.17
N PHE A 3 26.14 -3.16 -2.86
CA PHE A 3 25.20 -2.05 -2.62
C PHE A 3 24.40 -2.31 -1.33
N GLN A 4 25.06 -2.13 -0.18
CA GLN A 4 24.42 -1.90 1.13
C GLN A 4 24.86 -0.49 1.48
N ASP A 5 24.06 0.55 1.27
CA ASP A 5 23.19 1.04 2.33
C ASP A 5 22.02 1.85 1.76
N LEU A 6 20.89 1.16 1.56
CA LEU A 6 19.61 1.84 1.54
C LEU A 6 19.35 2.34 2.97
N HIS A 7 19.48 3.64 3.20
CA HIS A 7 18.99 4.30 4.42
C HIS A 7 17.49 3.98 4.56
N GLN A 8 17.19 2.98 5.39
CA GLN A 8 15.83 2.50 5.61
C GLN A 8 15.14 3.48 6.55
N ALA A 9 14.22 4.27 6.00
CA ALA A 9 13.29 5.03 6.83
C ALA A 9 12.55 4.06 7.75
N LYS A 10 12.75 4.23 9.07
CA LYS A 10 12.01 3.52 10.12
C LYS A 10 10.94 4.49 10.64
N PRO A 11 9.71 4.03 10.92
CA PRO A 11 8.74 4.90 11.56
C PRO A 11 9.23 5.32 12.94
N SER A 12 8.84 6.51 13.39
CA SER A 12 9.16 6.98 14.74
C SER A 12 8.62 6.01 15.79
N LYS A 13 9.33 5.90 16.93
CA LYS A 13 8.89 5.06 18.06
C LYS A 13 7.46 5.44 18.51
N THR A 14 7.16 6.73 18.55
CA THR A 14 5.83 7.26 18.90
C THR A 14 4.74 6.76 17.95
N SER A 15 5.00 6.75 16.63
CA SER A 15 4.00 6.27 15.67
C SER A 15 3.77 4.76 15.78
N GLN A 16 4.82 4.01 16.07
CA GLN A 16 4.71 2.56 16.32
C GLN A 16 3.88 2.29 17.59
N GLN A 17 4.17 2.99 18.68
CA GLN A 17 3.47 2.84 19.96
C GLN A 17 1.98 3.21 19.82
N ARG A 18 1.67 4.31 19.15
CA ARG A 18 0.29 4.74 18.89
C ARG A 18 -0.52 3.69 18.13
N HIS A 19 0.06 3.13 17.08
CA HIS A 19 -0.58 2.05 16.32
C HIS A 19 -0.83 0.81 17.19
N LEU A 20 0.17 0.39 17.98
CA LEU A 20 0.02 -0.76 18.89
C LEU A 20 -1.04 -0.49 19.97
N ALA A 21 -1.08 0.72 20.54
CA ALA A 21 -2.09 1.13 21.51
C ALA A 21 -3.51 1.07 20.91
N GLU A 22 -3.70 1.55 19.68
CA GLU A 22 -4.98 1.44 18.96
C GLU A 22 -5.41 -0.03 18.84
N MET A 23 -4.49 -0.92 18.51
CA MET A 23 -4.81 -2.35 18.35
C MET A 23 -5.16 -3.00 19.70
N VAL A 24 -4.42 -2.64 20.76
CA VAL A 24 -4.71 -3.09 22.13
C VAL A 24 -6.09 -2.63 22.57
N ASP A 25 -6.47 -1.38 22.29
CA ASP A 25 -7.77 -0.85 22.66
C ASP A 25 -8.91 -1.47 21.85
N LEU A 26 -8.69 -1.78 20.57
CA LEU A 26 -9.62 -2.56 19.77
C LEU A 26 -9.88 -3.94 20.42
N ILE A 27 -8.82 -4.69 20.76
CA ILE A 27 -8.96 -5.99 21.44
C ILE A 27 -9.74 -5.83 22.77
N ARG A 28 -9.52 -4.74 23.51
CA ARG A 28 -10.24 -4.46 24.76
C ARG A 28 -11.73 -4.17 24.53
N LYS A 29 -12.10 -3.47 23.46
CA LYS A 29 -13.50 -3.20 23.11
C LYS A 29 -14.24 -4.49 22.75
N HIS A 30 -13.54 -5.45 22.15
CA HIS A 30 -14.09 -6.74 21.74
C HIS A 30 -14.18 -7.81 22.84
N ARG A 31 -14.05 -7.47 24.14
CA ARG A 31 -14.03 -8.43 25.26
C ARG A 31 -15.23 -9.39 25.35
N GLY A 32 -16.37 -9.07 24.74
CA GLY A 32 -17.57 -9.92 24.69
C GLY A 32 -17.92 -10.48 23.31
N SER A 33 -17.14 -10.16 22.27
CA SER A 33 -17.43 -10.63 20.92
C SER A 33 -16.86 -12.03 20.66
N ASN A 34 -17.35 -12.71 19.63
CA ASN A 34 -16.71 -13.92 19.13
C ASN A 34 -15.39 -13.61 18.39
N GLN A 35 -14.63 -14.66 18.08
CA GLN A 35 -13.32 -14.55 17.43
C GLN A 35 -13.40 -13.93 16.03
N THR A 36 -14.42 -14.31 15.26
CA THR A 36 -14.64 -13.81 13.90
C THR A 36 -14.83 -12.31 13.90
N ALA A 37 -15.68 -11.79 14.79
CA ALA A 37 -15.94 -10.36 14.92
C ALA A 37 -14.68 -9.58 15.27
N LEU A 38 -13.87 -10.07 16.22
CA LEU A 38 -12.59 -9.46 16.56
C LEU A 38 -11.64 -9.43 15.34
N LEU A 39 -11.55 -10.55 14.60
CA LEU A 39 -10.71 -10.65 13.40
C LEU A 39 -11.17 -9.71 12.28
N THR A 40 -12.48 -9.59 12.08
CA THR A 40 -13.09 -8.72 11.07
C THR A 40 -12.74 -7.25 11.29
N GLU A 41 -12.67 -6.78 12.53
CA GLU A 41 -12.26 -5.38 12.82
C GLU A 41 -10.74 -5.20 12.90
N LEU A 42 -10.02 -6.17 13.45
CA LEU A 42 -8.58 -6.08 13.65
C LEU A 42 -7.80 -6.15 12.32
N ASN A 43 -8.22 -7.03 11.39
CA ASN A 43 -7.51 -7.27 10.14
C ASN A 43 -7.41 -6.05 9.22
N PRO A 44 -8.48 -5.27 8.97
CA PRO A 44 -8.41 -4.04 8.17
C PRO A 44 -7.41 -3.03 8.74
N LYS A 45 -7.31 -2.88 10.06
CA LYS A 45 -6.36 -1.96 10.70
C LYS A 45 -4.91 -2.41 10.55
N VAL A 46 -4.65 -3.70 10.79
CA VAL A 46 -3.32 -4.30 10.53
C VAL A 46 -2.94 -4.14 9.06
N ARG A 47 -3.88 -4.40 8.14
CA ARG A 47 -3.67 -4.25 6.69
C ARG A 47 -3.37 -2.79 6.31
N GLY A 48 -4.16 -1.84 6.82
CA GLY A 48 -3.99 -0.41 6.59
C GLY A 48 -2.60 0.07 7.01
N SER A 49 -2.17 -0.26 8.23
CA SER A 49 -0.83 0.12 8.72
C SER A 49 0.29 -0.60 7.96
N THR A 50 0.07 -1.86 7.57
CA THR A 50 1.06 -2.58 6.74
C THR A 50 1.21 -1.95 5.36
N ASN A 51 0.11 -1.45 4.78
CA ASN A 51 0.12 -0.70 3.53
C ASN A 51 0.78 0.66 3.68
N TYR A 52 0.50 1.37 4.78
CA TYR A 52 1.12 2.67 5.09
C TYR A 52 2.64 2.55 5.24
N TYR A 53 3.10 1.58 6.05
CA TYR A 53 4.54 1.33 6.26
C TYR A 53 5.17 0.42 5.19
N ARG A 54 4.52 0.19 4.04
CA ARG A 54 5.02 -0.75 3.01
C ARG A 54 6.36 -0.34 2.40
N THR A 55 6.70 0.94 2.50
CA THR A 55 7.92 1.59 1.98
C THR A 55 9.03 1.66 3.02
N CYS A 56 8.70 1.45 4.30
CA CYS A 56 9.60 1.56 5.44
C CYS A 56 9.94 0.18 6.03
N THR A 57 11.03 0.10 6.81
CA THR A 57 11.42 -1.16 7.47
C THR A 57 10.79 -1.28 8.85
N ALA A 58 9.47 -1.48 8.89
CA ALA A 58 8.69 -1.57 10.12
C ALA A 58 8.04 -2.93 10.37
N LYS A 59 7.90 -3.76 9.33
CA LYS A 59 7.11 -5.00 9.37
C LYS A 59 7.58 -5.99 10.43
N LYS A 60 8.90 -6.17 10.56
CA LYS A 60 9.49 -7.05 11.57
C LYS A 60 9.23 -6.58 13.00
N VAL A 61 9.15 -5.27 13.23
CA VAL A 61 8.89 -4.71 14.56
C VAL A 61 7.45 -4.96 14.97
N PHE A 62 6.50 -4.64 14.08
CA PHE A 62 5.09 -4.89 14.35
C PHE A 62 4.75 -6.38 14.41
N ASP A 63 5.36 -7.22 13.57
CA ASP A 63 5.16 -8.67 13.63
C ASP A 63 5.69 -9.26 14.95
N ARG A 64 6.88 -8.83 15.40
CA ARG A 64 7.40 -9.23 16.72
C ARG A 64 6.44 -8.80 17.84
N ALA A 65 5.93 -7.57 17.78
CA ALA A 65 4.97 -7.07 18.76
C ALA A 65 3.63 -7.81 18.75
N LEU A 66 3.28 -8.53 17.69
CA LEU A 66 2.05 -9.33 17.59
C LEU A 66 2.27 -10.80 18.01
N ARG A 67 3.42 -11.37 17.64
CA ARG A 67 3.69 -12.81 17.72
C ARG A 67 4.50 -13.22 18.93
N ALA A 68 5.38 -12.37 19.44
CA ALA A 68 6.25 -12.76 20.54
C ALA A 68 5.37 -13.14 21.74
N PRO A 69 5.59 -14.30 22.37
CA PRO A 69 4.80 -14.73 23.53
C PRO A 69 4.75 -13.65 24.62
N ASP A 70 5.85 -12.92 24.79
CA ASP A 70 5.99 -11.86 25.80
C ASP A 70 5.52 -10.48 25.32
N SER A 71 4.97 -10.38 24.11
CA SER A 71 4.47 -9.11 23.58
C SER A 71 3.14 -8.72 24.21
N GLU A 72 2.93 -7.41 24.36
CA GLU A 72 1.67 -6.89 24.90
C GLU A 72 0.46 -7.38 24.10
N MET A 73 0.50 -7.31 22.76
CA MET A 73 -0.61 -7.74 21.92
C MET A 73 -0.94 -9.22 22.08
N HIS A 74 0.07 -10.09 22.11
CA HIS A 74 -0.13 -11.52 22.34
C HIS A 74 -0.84 -11.76 23.68
N TRP A 75 -0.36 -11.12 24.74
CA TRP A 75 -0.98 -11.20 26.07
C TRP A 75 -2.40 -10.62 26.09
N LYS A 76 -2.71 -9.55 25.35
CA LYS A 76 -4.07 -9.01 25.27
C LYS A 76 -5.01 -9.97 24.54
N LEU A 77 -4.59 -10.60 23.45
CA LEU A 77 -5.36 -11.63 22.75
C LEU A 77 -5.59 -12.85 23.65
N LEU A 78 -4.56 -13.29 24.37
CA LEU A 78 -4.65 -14.44 25.27
C LEU A 78 -5.55 -14.14 26.47
N ARG A 79 -5.50 -12.92 27.02
CA ARG A 79 -6.41 -12.46 28.08
C ARG A 79 -7.84 -12.33 27.56
N TRP A 80 -8.04 -11.88 26.32
CA TRP A 80 -9.35 -11.88 25.67
C TRP A 80 -9.91 -13.30 25.60
N ALA A 81 -9.12 -14.27 25.13
CA ALA A 81 -9.53 -15.68 25.07
C ALA A 81 -9.84 -16.25 26.46
N LYS A 82 -9.01 -15.95 27.46
CA LYS A 82 -9.22 -16.38 28.85
C LYS A 82 -10.50 -15.80 29.47
N ARG A 83 -10.91 -14.59 29.09
CA ARG A 83 -12.18 -14.00 29.54
C ARG A 83 -13.39 -14.75 28.99
N GLN A 84 -13.32 -15.24 27.76
CA GLN A 84 -14.37 -16.07 27.17
C GLN A 84 -14.47 -17.44 27.87
N HIS A 85 -13.36 -17.92 28.46
CA HIS A 85 -13.26 -19.24 29.08
C HIS A 85 -12.64 -19.14 30.47
N SER A 86 -13.34 -18.48 31.38
CA SER A 86 -12.89 -18.23 32.77
C SER A 86 -12.43 -19.49 33.50
N HIS A 87 -13.06 -20.64 33.23
CA HIS A 87 -12.75 -21.93 33.85
C HIS A 87 -11.61 -22.72 33.15
N LYS A 88 -11.18 -22.31 31.95
CA LYS A 88 -10.12 -23.01 31.20
C LYS A 88 -8.77 -22.35 31.43
N HIS A 89 -7.71 -23.13 31.61
CA HIS A 89 -6.37 -22.58 31.79
C HIS A 89 -5.84 -21.93 30.50
N TYR A 90 -4.75 -21.15 30.60
CA TYR A 90 -4.20 -20.41 29.45
C TYR A 90 -3.70 -21.31 28.31
N GLY A 91 -3.15 -22.49 28.64
CA GLY A 91 -2.72 -23.51 27.66
C GLY A 91 -3.86 -23.92 26.72
N TRP A 92 -4.99 -24.34 27.29
CA TRP A 92 -6.21 -24.64 26.52
C TRP A 92 -6.68 -23.46 25.66
N CYS A 93 -6.63 -22.23 26.19
CA CYS A 93 -7.01 -21.05 25.41
C CYS A 93 -6.08 -20.86 24.21
N ARG A 94 -4.78 -21.11 24.39
CA ARG A 94 -3.79 -21.04 23.30
C ARG A 94 -4.10 -22.09 22.24
N GLU A 95 -4.31 -23.34 22.62
CA GLU A 95 -4.62 -24.45 21.70
C GLU A 95 -5.91 -24.23 20.92
N ARG A 96 -6.95 -23.66 21.55
CA ARG A 96 -8.22 -23.40 20.88
C ARG A 96 -8.14 -22.28 19.87
N TYR A 97 -7.51 -21.16 20.24
CA TYR A 97 -7.56 -19.91 19.47
C TYR A 97 -6.37 -19.71 18.53
N TRP A 98 -5.25 -20.39 18.79
CA TRP A 98 -4.10 -20.42 17.89
C TRP A 98 -4.01 -21.79 17.23
N GLN A 99 -4.23 -21.84 15.91
CA GLN A 99 -4.15 -23.08 15.14
C GLN A 99 -3.00 -23.02 14.14
N ARG A 100 -2.49 -24.20 13.78
CA ARG A 100 -1.43 -24.30 12.78
C ARG A 100 -2.03 -24.23 11.37
N LYS A 101 -1.72 -23.17 10.62
CA LYS A 101 -2.08 -23.01 9.20
C LYS A 101 -0.83 -22.66 8.41
N ARG A 102 -0.60 -23.27 7.23
CA ARG A 102 0.56 -22.97 6.34
C ARG A 102 1.89 -22.92 7.11
N GLU A 103 2.16 -23.99 7.86
CA GLU A 103 3.34 -24.23 8.72
C GLU A 103 3.49 -23.35 9.98
N ARG A 104 2.63 -22.35 10.19
CA ARG A 104 2.74 -21.37 11.28
C ARG A 104 1.55 -21.44 12.24
N LEU A 105 1.80 -21.12 13.51
CA LEU A 105 0.79 -21.04 14.57
C LEU A 105 0.20 -19.61 14.61
N ASP A 106 -1.08 -19.47 14.25
CA ASP A 106 -1.74 -18.17 14.08
C ASP A 106 -3.05 -18.09 14.87
N PHE A 107 -3.37 -16.89 15.37
CA PHE A 107 -4.69 -16.61 15.95
C PHE A 107 -5.73 -16.62 14.83
N CYS A 108 -6.62 -17.61 14.83
CA CYS A 108 -7.58 -17.82 13.75
C CYS A 108 -8.79 -18.62 14.18
N ASP A 109 -9.88 -18.45 13.44
CA ASP A 109 -11.02 -19.35 13.46
C ASP A 109 -11.19 -20.04 12.09
N THR A 110 -12.35 -20.63 11.87
CA THR A 110 -12.73 -21.29 10.61
C THR A 110 -12.75 -20.33 9.42
N ASN A 111 -13.18 -19.08 9.62
CA ASN A 111 -13.48 -18.10 8.57
C ASN A 111 -12.32 -17.13 8.30
N ALA A 112 -11.52 -16.82 9.31
CA ALA A 112 -10.51 -15.78 9.27
C ALA A 112 -9.25 -16.16 10.05
N THR A 113 -8.13 -15.63 9.58
CA THR A 113 -6.83 -15.70 10.25
C THR A 113 -6.32 -14.29 10.45
N LEU A 114 -5.69 -14.02 11.59
CA LEU A 114 -5.07 -12.73 11.86
C LEU A 114 -3.94 -12.45 10.86
N ILE A 115 -4.04 -11.34 10.14
CA ILE A 115 -3.04 -10.91 9.15
C ILE A 115 -1.74 -10.57 9.88
N LYS A 116 -0.61 -10.99 9.32
CA LYS A 116 0.71 -10.57 9.82
C LYS A 116 1.18 -9.31 9.11
N TYR A 117 1.90 -8.47 9.84
CA TYR A 117 2.57 -7.31 9.24
C TYR A 117 3.62 -7.72 8.20
N THR A 118 4.12 -8.95 8.26
CA THR A 118 5.03 -9.51 7.24
C THR A 118 4.35 -9.99 5.97
N ASP A 119 3.02 -10.19 5.97
CA ASP A 119 2.33 -10.82 4.83
C ASP A 119 2.24 -9.89 3.61
N ALA A 120 2.30 -8.57 3.78
CA ALA A 120 2.35 -7.66 2.64
C ALA A 120 3.75 -7.64 2.01
N LYS A 121 3.82 -7.55 0.67
CA LYS A 121 5.09 -7.32 -0.05
C LYS A 121 5.65 -5.92 0.29
N ILE A 122 6.95 -5.81 0.54
CA ILE A 122 7.63 -4.52 0.71
C ILE A 122 7.77 -3.89 -0.68
N ARG A 123 7.37 -2.62 -0.83
CA ARG A 123 7.60 -1.85 -2.06
C ARG A 123 8.62 -0.75 -1.74
N ARG A 124 9.86 -0.94 -2.18
CA ARG A 124 10.93 0.06 -1.98
C ARG A 124 10.90 1.06 -3.12
N HIS A 125 11.06 2.35 -2.79
CA HIS A 125 11.34 3.36 -3.80
C HIS A 125 12.78 3.20 -4.28
N VAL A 126 12.96 3.22 -5.60
CA VAL A 126 14.30 3.22 -6.22
C VAL A 126 14.74 4.66 -6.35
N LYS A 127 15.81 5.06 -5.65
CA LYS A 127 16.38 6.41 -5.77
C LYS A 127 16.83 6.69 -7.20
N VAL A 128 16.81 7.96 -7.61
CA VAL A 128 17.50 8.39 -8.83
C VAL A 128 19.00 8.13 -8.64
N THR A 129 19.68 7.68 -9.69
CA THR A 129 21.05 7.17 -9.64
C THR A 129 22.03 8.28 -10.01
N GLY A 130 23.03 8.53 -9.17
CA GLY A 130 24.08 9.51 -9.44
C GLY A 130 23.52 10.90 -9.75
N ILE A 131 23.98 11.49 -10.84
CA ILE A 131 23.61 12.83 -11.33
C ILE A 131 22.52 12.79 -12.43
N LYS A 132 21.77 11.68 -12.55
CA LYS A 132 20.72 11.55 -13.56
C LYS A 132 19.69 12.65 -13.39
N SER A 133 19.33 13.28 -14.51
CA SER A 133 18.40 14.41 -14.58
C SER A 133 17.29 14.07 -15.58
N PRO A 134 16.01 14.39 -15.34
CA PRO A 134 14.95 14.20 -16.34
C PRO A 134 15.25 14.86 -17.70
N PHE A 135 16.20 15.80 -17.72
CA PHE A 135 16.66 16.54 -18.89
C PHE A 135 17.91 15.94 -19.57
N ASP A 136 18.46 14.83 -19.07
CA ASP A 136 19.69 14.21 -19.60
C ASP A 136 19.48 13.36 -20.86
N GLY A 137 18.25 13.25 -21.35
CA GLY A 137 17.91 12.48 -22.55
C GLY A 137 17.91 10.96 -22.36
N ASP A 138 18.11 10.44 -21.15
CA ASP A 138 18.11 9.00 -20.86
C ASP A 138 16.69 8.45 -20.72
N TRP A 139 15.99 8.35 -21.86
CA TRP A 139 14.63 7.81 -21.90
C TRP A 139 14.54 6.35 -21.41
N ALA A 140 15.60 5.56 -21.62
CA ALA A 140 15.64 4.19 -21.13
C ALA A 140 15.58 4.13 -19.60
N TYR A 141 16.16 5.12 -18.92
CA TYR A 141 16.10 5.28 -17.48
C TYR A 141 14.77 5.87 -16.97
N TRP A 142 14.26 6.92 -17.62
CA TRP A 142 13.12 7.70 -17.13
C TRP A 142 11.75 7.10 -17.47
N LEU A 143 11.59 6.48 -18.65
CA LEU A 143 10.29 5.92 -19.06
C LEU A 143 9.78 4.83 -18.12
N PRO A 144 10.58 3.85 -17.65
CA PRO A 144 10.11 2.85 -16.69
C PRO A 144 9.71 3.45 -15.33
N ARG A 145 10.28 4.59 -14.96
CA ARG A 145 9.93 5.31 -13.73
C ARG A 145 8.60 6.03 -13.87
N LEU A 146 8.37 6.71 -15.00
CA LEU A 146 7.10 7.37 -15.31
C LEU A 146 5.92 6.38 -15.23
N HIS A 147 6.04 5.19 -15.82
CA HIS A 147 4.99 4.16 -15.75
C HIS A 147 4.71 3.62 -14.34
N ARG A 148 5.62 3.81 -13.38
CA ARG A 148 5.50 3.31 -12.01
C ARG A 148 5.17 4.42 -11.01
N ASP A 149 4.95 5.64 -11.50
CA ASP A 149 4.64 6.78 -10.65
C ASP A 149 3.28 6.56 -9.95
N PRO A 150 3.25 6.51 -8.61
CA PRO A 150 2.03 6.26 -7.86
C PRO A 150 1.02 7.42 -7.91
N SER A 151 1.41 8.60 -8.38
CA SER A 151 0.50 9.75 -8.56
C SER A 151 -0.36 9.62 -9.81
N LEU A 152 0.05 8.79 -10.78
CA LEU A 152 -0.67 8.63 -12.04
C LEU A 152 -1.84 7.66 -11.88
N SER A 153 -2.98 8.03 -12.44
CA SER A 153 -4.13 7.13 -12.52
C SER A 153 -3.87 5.99 -13.51
N GLU A 154 -4.55 4.85 -13.31
CA GLU A 154 -4.48 3.70 -14.22
C GLU A 154 -4.79 4.09 -15.68
N ARG A 155 -5.77 4.99 -15.86
CA ARG A 155 -6.13 5.56 -17.17
C ARG A 155 -4.94 6.27 -17.84
N VAL A 156 -4.22 7.09 -17.10
CA VAL A 156 -3.04 7.81 -17.62
C VAL A 156 -1.94 6.82 -17.99
N VAL A 157 -1.68 5.80 -17.16
CA VAL A 157 -0.70 4.74 -17.46
C VAL A 157 -1.06 3.97 -18.74
N LEU A 158 -2.33 3.67 -18.95
CA LEU A 158 -2.80 3.02 -20.20
C LEU A 158 -2.56 3.91 -21.43
N LEU A 159 -2.83 5.20 -21.33
CA LEU A 159 -2.59 6.15 -22.42
C LEU A 159 -1.09 6.34 -22.69
N LEU A 160 -0.24 6.40 -21.66
CA LEU A 160 1.21 6.44 -21.80
C LEU A 160 1.73 5.25 -22.61
N ASN A 161 1.28 4.04 -22.29
CA ASN A 161 1.64 2.84 -23.04
C ASN A 161 1.17 2.92 -24.50
N ARG A 162 -0.11 3.26 -24.72
CA ARG A 162 -0.71 3.37 -26.06
C ARG A 162 0.00 4.40 -26.94
N GLN A 163 0.36 5.55 -26.39
CA GLN A 163 0.99 6.65 -27.11
C GLN A 163 2.52 6.59 -27.11
N LYS A 164 3.12 5.49 -26.62
CA LYS A 164 4.57 5.33 -26.52
C LYS A 164 5.24 6.52 -25.80
N CYS A 165 4.56 6.99 -24.74
CA CYS A 165 4.93 8.15 -23.93
C CYS A 165 5.05 9.46 -24.70
N LYS A 166 4.33 9.63 -25.81
CA LYS A 166 4.30 10.87 -26.59
C LYS A 166 2.97 11.60 -26.43
N CYS A 167 3.02 12.93 -26.46
CA CYS A 167 1.83 13.78 -26.52
C CYS A 167 1.10 13.56 -27.85
N GLY A 168 -0.24 13.43 -27.78
CA GLY A 168 -1.09 13.26 -28.96
C GLY A 168 -1.06 14.42 -29.96
N LYS A 169 -0.80 15.65 -29.49
CA LYS A 169 -0.78 16.87 -30.32
C LYS A 169 0.61 17.21 -30.88
N CYS A 170 1.63 17.32 -30.03
CA CYS A 170 2.97 17.76 -30.47
C CYS A 170 3.94 16.61 -30.77
N GLY A 171 3.61 15.36 -30.42
CA GLY A 171 4.45 14.18 -30.67
C GLY A 171 5.71 14.08 -29.79
N LEU A 172 6.00 15.06 -28.94
CA LEU A 172 7.13 15.05 -28.01
C LEU A 172 6.88 14.09 -26.84
N ARG A 173 7.96 13.54 -26.27
CA ARG A 173 7.88 12.59 -25.15
C ARG A 173 7.68 13.27 -23.81
N PHE A 174 6.74 12.72 -23.02
CA PHE A 174 6.48 13.11 -21.63
C PHE A 174 7.65 12.79 -20.70
N ARG A 175 7.80 13.63 -19.68
CA ARG A 175 8.73 13.54 -18.56
C ARG A 175 7.97 13.38 -17.25
N SER A 176 8.69 13.13 -16.17
CA SER A 176 8.10 12.90 -14.85
C SER A 176 7.45 14.13 -14.22
N ASP A 177 7.88 15.33 -14.61
CA ASP A 177 7.44 16.62 -14.07
C ASP A 177 6.40 17.34 -14.96
N ASP A 178 6.07 16.76 -16.11
CA ASP A 178 5.12 17.35 -17.04
C ASP A 178 3.66 17.25 -16.52
N LEU A 179 2.88 18.30 -16.75
CA LEU A 179 1.44 18.29 -16.51
C LEU A 179 0.74 17.49 -17.62
N LEU A 180 0.22 16.32 -17.27
CA LEU A 180 -0.45 15.39 -18.17
C LEU A 180 -1.98 15.54 -18.07
N GLU A 181 -2.62 15.82 -19.20
CA GLU A 181 -4.07 15.99 -19.26
C GLU A 181 -4.70 14.99 -20.23
N VAL A 182 -5.82 14.39 -19.79
CA VAL A 182 -6.61 13.48 -20.63
C VAL A 182 -7.61 14.30 -21.44
N HIS A 183 -7.51 14.18 -22.76
CA HIS A 183 -8.36 14.83 -23.73
C HIS A 183 -9.32 13.82 -24.39
N HIS A 184 -10.58 14.23 -24.58
CA HIS A 184 -11.58 13.48 -25.36
C HIS A 184 -11.60 14.01 -26.79
N LYS A 185 -11.24 13.16 -27.77
CA LYS A 185 -11.15 13.54 -29.18
C LYS A 185 -12.50 14.00 -29.75
N ASP A 186 -13.57 13.33 -29.35
CA ASP A 186 -14.94 13.69 -29.72
C ASP A 186 -15.54 14.83 -28.87
N ARG A 187 -14.79 15.33 -27.88
CA ARG A 187 -15.22 16.35 -26.88
C ARG A 187 -16.38 15.93 -25.98
N ASN A 188 -16.87 14.71 -26.13
CA ASN A 188 -17.90 14.18 -25.25
C ASN A 188 -17.23 13.60 -24.00
N ARG A 189 -17.27 14.37 -22.91
CA ARG A 189 -16.71 13.96 -21.61
C ARG A 189 -17.34 12.68 -21.04
N GLN A 190 -18.50 12.26 -21.55
CA GLN A 190 -19.16 11.02 -21.15
C GLN A 190 -18.59 9.81 -21.91
N ASN A 191 -17.98 10.00 -23.08
CA ASN A 191 -17.40 8.92 -23.88
C ASN A 191 -15.97 8.58 -23.42
N ASN A 192 -15.87 7.77 -22.36
CA ASN A 192 -14.59 7.36 -21.76
C ASN A 192 -13.93 6.15 -22.43
N GLN A 193 -14.31 5.81 -23.67
CA GLN A 193 -13.64 4.74 -24.41
C GLN A 193 -12.16 5.09 -24.65
N LEU A 194 -11.25 4.16 -24.36
CA LEU A 194 -9.80 4.41 -24.48
C LEU A 194 -9.36 4.81 -25.90
N SER A 195 -10.11 4.41 -26.94
CA SER A 195 -9.91 4.83 -28.34
C SER A 195 -10.16 6.33 -28.55
N ASN A 196 -11.13 6.88 -27.83
CA ASN A 196 -11.55 8.28 -27.87
C ASN A 196 -10.70 9.19 -26.97
N LEU A 197 -9.94 8.60 -26.04
CA LEU A 197 -9.05 9.36 -25.16
C LEU A 197 -7.66 9.53 -25.77
N GLU A 198 -7.05 10.67 -25.49
CA GLU A 198 -5.63 10.91 -25.72
C GLU A 198 -5.02 11.68 -24.55
N LEU A 199 -3.72 11.49 -24.33
CA LEU A 199 -2.95 12.20 -23.33
C LEU A 199 -2.17 13.33 -24.01
N LEU A 200 -2.33 14.54 -23.49
CA LEU A 200 -1.70 15.75 -23.95
C LEU A 200 -0.91 16.41 -22.82
N TYR A 201 0.02 17.29 -23.18
CA TYR A 201 0.50 18.30 -22.23
C TYR A 201 -0.61 19.29 -21.91
N GLY A 202 -0.63 19.84 -20.69
CA GLY A 202 -1.57 20.92 -20.34
C GLY A 202 -1.56 22.06 -21.37
N HIS A 203 -0.38 22.57 -21.75
CA HIS A 203 -0.28 23.61 -22.78
C HIS A 203 -0.74 23.17 -24.19
N CYS A 204 -0.64 21.88 -24.53
CA CYS A 204 -1.19 21.35 -25.78
C CYS A 204 -2.70 21.24 -25.72
N HIS A 205 -3.24 20.81 -24.57
CA HIS A 205 -4.66 20.73 -24.33
C HIS A 205 -5.32 22.12 -24.41
N ASP A 206 -4.71 23.14 -23.80
CA ASP A 206 -5.16 24.53 -23.90
C ASP A 206 -5.17 25.05 -25.34
N LYS A 207 -4.18 24.69 -26.15
CA LYS A 207 -4.14 25.06 -27.57
C LYS A 207 -5.26 24.40 -28.35
N VAL A 208 -5.51 23.11 -28.11
CA VAL A 208 -6.61 22.40 -28.75
C VAL A 208 -7.94 23.09 -28.42
N HIS A 209 -8.22 23.42 -27.16
CA HIS A 209 -9.46 24.12 -26.81
C HIS A 209 -9.54 25.55 -27.36
N ARG A 210 -8.41 26.26 -27.51
CA ARG A 210 -8.37 27.62 -28.08
C ARG A 210 -8.58 27.66 -29.59
N GLU A 211 -7.94 26.76 -30.35
CA GLU A 211 -8.06 26.65 -31.82
C GLU A 211 -9.52 26.37 -32.28
N LEU A 212 -10.41 26.06 -31.34
CA LEU A 212 -11.78 25.63 -31.60
C LEU A 212 -12.83 26.69 -31.18
N CYS A 213 -12.40 27.80 -30.58
CA CYS A 213 -13.23 28.95 -30.24
C CYS A 213 -13.06 30.13 -31.22
N SER A 214 -12.22 29.98 -32.25
CA SER A 214 -12.03 30.91 -33.38
C SER A 214 -12.74 30.40 -34.61
#